data_AF-A0A968WHB1-F1
#
_entry.id   AF-A0A968WHB1-F1
#
_cell.length_a   1.000
_cell.length_b   1.000
_cell.length_c   1.000
_cell.angle_alpha   90.00
_cell.angle_beta   90.00
_cell.angle_gamma   90.00
#
_symmetry.space_group_name_H-M   'P 1'
#
loop_
_entity.id
_entity.type
_entity.pdbx_description
1 polymer ?
#
loop_
_entity_poly.entity_id
_entity_poly.type
_entity_poly.pdbx_seq_one_letter_code
_entity_poly.pdbx_strand_id
1 'polypeptide(L)'
;MKKALRQYRQSFKSKLVINVATLVAASILVVSVISYYQVRTSIRASASDHLTSILQGKKAAIETHFKHVTEQLVSFAANPAMADASKEFARAFAQIRTDSSGLVPYHIALGSMKKFYINDFLPELAKNSFYRTNTNYFPADSVTHILQHGYISENPNPYGSKQNLDAAMDGTAYSSVHANFIR
;
A
#
# COMPACT_ATOMS: atom_id res chain seq x y z
N MET A 1 -56.12 74.44 -0.43
CA MET A 1 -54.75 74.72 -0.95
C MET A 1 -53.62 74.03 -0.18
N LYS A 2 -53.50 74.15 1.16
CA LYS A 2 -52.40 73.53 1.95
C LYS A 2 -52.34 71.98 1.88
N LYS A 3 -53.47 71.28 1.74
CA LYS A 3 -53.53 69.81 1.60
C LYS A 3 -52.92 69.30 0.27
N ALA A 4 -53.17 70.00 -0.83
CA ALA A 4 -52.67 69.65 -2.17
C ALA A 4 -51.16 69.87 -2.31
N LEU A 5 -50.62 70.98 -1.77
CA LEU A 5 -49.17 71.24 -1.72
C LEU A 5 -48.43 70.22 -0.84
N ARG A 6 -49.06 69.73 0.24
CA ARG A 6 -48.51 68.68 1.11
C ARG A 6 -48.50 67.30 0.42
N GLN A 7 -49.55 66.96 -0.34
CA GLN A 7 -49.60 65.74 -1.16
C GLN A 7 -48.57 65.76 -2.30
N TYR A 8 -48.40 66.88 -3.00
CA TYR A 8 -47.42 67.03 -4.07
C TYR A 8 -45.97 66.86 -3.56
N ARG A 9 -45.64 67.48 -2.41
CA ARG A 9 -44.32 67.35 -1.77
C ARG A 9 -44.03 65.94 -1.25
N GLN A 10 -45.04 65.20 -0.79
CA GLN A 10 -44.93 63.79 -0.40
C GLN A 10 -44.67 62.88 -1.61
N SER A 11 -45.36 63.13 -2.73
CA SER A 11 -45.15 62.41 -4.00
C SER A 11 -43.73 62.60 -4.56
N PHE A 12 -43.20 63.84 -4.52
CA PHE A 12 -41.86 64.14 -5.02
C PHE A 12 -40.75 63.45 -4.20
N LYS A 13 -40.85 63.49 -2.86
CA LYS A 13 -39.90 62.80 -1.97
C LYS A 13 -39.90 61.28 -2.16
N SER A 14 -41.08 60.67 -2.29
CA SER A 14 -41.21 59.22 -2.50
C SER A 14 -40.58 58.77 -3.82
N LYS A 15 -40.80 59.52 -4.92
CA LYS A 15 -40.16 59.24 -6.22
C LYS A 15 -38.64 59.29 -6.17
N LEU A 16 -38.07 60.28 -5.47
CA LEU A 16 -36.62 60.41 -5.32
C LEU A 16 -36.03 59.23 -4.53
N VAL A 17 -36.68 58.83 -3.43
CA VAL A 17 -36.24 57.69 -2.61
C VAL A 17 -36.31 56.38 -3.40
N ILE A 18 -37.38 56.15 -4.16
CA ILE A 18 -37.53 54.94 -4.99
C ILE A 18 -36.43 54.86 -6.06
N ASN A 19 -36.10 55.96 -6.73
CA ASN A 19 -35.05 55.99 -7.75
C ASN A 19 -33.66 55.71 -7.16
N VAL A 20 -33.36 56.27 -5.99
CA VAL A 20 -32.10 55.98 -5.29
C VAL A 20 -32.05 54.52 -4.82
N ALA A 21 -33.15 54.01 -4.27
CA ALA A 21 -33.24 52.61 -3.83
C ALA A 21 -33.05 51.62 -4.99
N THR A 22 -33.62 51.91 -6.16
CA THR A 22 -33.42 51.08 -7.37
C THR A 22 -31.99 51.13 -7.87
N LEU A 23 -31.33 52.30 -7.86
CA LEU A 23 -29.93 52.41 -8.23
C LEU A 23 -29.02 51.60 -7.28
N VAL A 24 -29.27 51.67 -5.98
CA VAL A 24 -28.54 50.89 -4.97
C VAL A 24 -28.79 49.39 -5.17
N ALA A 25 -30.04 48.99 -5.35
CA ALA A 25 -30.40 47.60 -5.59
C ALA A 25 -29.73 47.04 -6.86
N ALA A 26 -29.73 47.80 -7.97
CA ALA A 26 -29.05 47.43 -9.20
C ALA A 26 -27.54 47.27 -9.00
N SER A 27 -26.91 48.17 -8.25
CA SER A 27 -25.48 48.11 -7.94
C SER A 27 -25.14 46.86 -7.11
N ILE A 28 -25.95 46.56 -6.08
CA ILE A 28 -25.80 45.34 -5.27
C ILE A 28 -25.94 44.09 -6.14
N LEU A 29 -26.89 44.08 -7.07
CA LEU A 29 -27.15 42.96 -7.96
C LEU A 29 -25.93 42.68 -8.85
N VAL A 30 -25.34 43.71 -9.46
CA VAL A 30 -24.13 43.61 -10.28
C VAL A 30 -22.94 43.07 -9.47
N VAL A 31 -22.68 43.64 -8.30
CA VAL A 31 -21.58 43.19 -7.42
C VAL A 31 -21.80 41.74 -6.98
N SER A 32 -23.03 41.37 -6.63
CA SER A 32 -23.37 40.01 -6.19
C SER A 32 -23.13 38.97 -7.28
N VAL A 33 -23.48 39.28 -8.53
CA VAL A 33 -23.25 38.37 -9.67
C VAL A 33 -21.75 38.18 -9.91
N ILE A 34 -20.98 39.27 -9.96
CA ILE A 34 -19.52 39.21 -10.16
C ILE A 34 -18.87 38.44 -9.02
N SER A 35 -19.23 38.77 -7.77
CA SER A 35 -18.72 38.10 -6.57
C SER A 35 -19.05 36.61 -6.56
N TYR A 36 -20.25 36.22 -6.99
CA TYR A 36 -20.66 34.82 -7.04
C TYR A 36 -19.77 34.01 -7.98
N TYR A 37 -19.49 34.50 -9.19
CA TYR A 37 -18.60 33.83 -10.14
C TYR A 37 -17.15 33.80 -9.65
N GLN A 38 -16.65 34.89 -9.06
CA GLN A 38 -15.28 34.99 -8.55
C GLN A 38 -15.03 34.08 -7.34
N VAL A 39 -15.97 34.02 -6.39
CA VAL A 39 -15.89 33.14 -5.22
C VAL A 39 -15.93 31.68 -5.66
N ARG A 40 -16.85 31.32 -6.56
CA ARG A 40 -16.99 29.94 -7.05
C ARG A 40 -15.74 29.45 -7.77
N THR A 41 -15.09 30.31 -8.56
CA THR A 41 -13.83 29.97 -9.25
C THR A 41 -12.66 29.87 -8.29
N SER A 42 -12.53 30.81 -7.35
CA SER A 42 -11.43 30.82 -6.37
C SER A 42 -11.49 29.65 -5.39
N ILE A 43 -12.68 29.27 -4.90
CA ILE A 43 -12.86 28.10 -4.03
C ILE A 43 -12.47 26.81 -4.77
N ARG A 44 -12.86 26.68 -6.04
CA ARG A 44 -12.51 25.50 -6.84
C ARG A 44 -11.02 25.42 -7.12
N ALA A 45 -10.40 26.53 -7.49
CA ALA A 45 -8.95 26.60 -7.69
C ALA A 45 -8.22 26.18 -6.41
N SER A 46 -8.59 26.76 -5.26
CA SER A 46 -8.02 26.41 -3.96
C SER A 46 -8.20 24.93 -3.58
N ALA A 47 -9.38 24.35 -3.83
CA ALA A 47 -9.62 22.92 -3.58
C ALA A 47 -8.78 22.02 -4.49
N SER A 48 -8.61 22.40 -5.76
CA SER A 48 -7.77 21.71 -6.74
C SER A 48 -6.29 21.79 -6.36
N ASP A 49 -5.81 22.97 -5.98
CA ASP A 49 -4.43 23.19 -5.57
C ASP A 49 -4.11 22.41 -4.29
N HIS A 50 -5.05 22.38 -3.34
CA HIS A 50 -4.91 21.58 -2.11
C HIS A 50 -4.82 20.08 -2.41
N LEU A 51 -5.71 19.56 -3.27
CA LEU A 51 -5.66 18.15 -3.68
C LEU A 51 -4.36 17.84 -4.43
N THR A 52 -3.91 18.75 -5.28
CA THR A 52 -2.65 18.62 -6.01
C THR A 52 -1.46 18.57 -5.06
N SER A 53 -1.43 19.45 -4.06
CA SER A 53 -0.41 19.45 -3.00
C SER A 53 -0.40 18.13 -2.22
N ILE A 54 -1.58 17.61 -1.86
CA ILE A 54 -1.69 16.28 -1.23
C ILE A 54 -1.15 15.19 -2.15
N LEU A 55 -1.55 15.18 -3.42
CA LEU A 55 -1.11 14.17 -4.39
C LEU A 55 0.41 14.22 -4.59
N GLN A 56 0.99 15.41 -4.72
CA GLN A 56 2.43 15.59 -4.83
C GLN A 56 3.16 15.13 -3.55
N GLY A 57 2.64 15.48 -2.38
CA GLY A 57 3.18 15.02 -1.09
C GLY A 57 3.13 13.50 -0.95
N LYS A 58 2.02 12.86 -1.36
CA LYS A 58 1.89 11.40 -1.34
C LYS A 58 2.82 10.73 -2.35
N LYS A 59 2.96 11.28 -3.56
CA LYS A 59 3.91 10.80 -4.56
C LYS A 59 5.34 10.85 -4.01
N ALA A 60 5.76 12.00 -3.48
CA ALA A 60 7.09 12.17 -2.91
C ALA A 60 7.35 11.21 -1.72
N ALA A 61 6.34 10.98 -0.88
CA ALA A 61 6.43 10.01 0.22
C ALA A 61 6.62 8.57 -0.28
N ILE A 62 5.90 8.16 -1.33
CA ILE A 62 6.05 6.84 -1.95
C ILE A 62 7.45 6.70 -2.57
N GLU A 63 7.90 7.68 -3.34
CA GLU A 63 9.23 7.69 -3.96
C GLU A 63 10.34 7.62 -2.89
N THR A 64 10.20 8.41 -1.82
CA THR A 64 11.16 8.41 -0.70
C THR A 64 11.18 7.07 0.02
N HIS A 65 10.02 6.47 0.27
CA HIS A 65 9.92 5.16 0.91
C HIS A 65 10.65 4.09 0.09
N PHE A 66 10.36 3.97 -1.21
CA PHE A 66 11.01 2.97 -2.05
C PHE A 66 12.50 3.24 -2.26
N LYS A 67 12.91 4.52 -2.31
CA LYS A 67 14.33 4.89 -2.31
C LYS A 67 15.03 4.38 -1.05
N HIS A 68 14.45 4.61 0.13
CA HIS A 68 15.01 4.15 1.39
C HIS A 68 15.09 2.61 1.46
N VAL A 69 14.02 1.92 1.05
CA VAL A 69 14.02 0.45 0.96
C VAL A 69 15.14 -0.04 0.04
N THR A 70 15.35 0.62 -1.10
CA THR A 70 16.41 0.26 -2.05
C THR A 70 17.80 0.46 -1.45
N GLU A 71 18.04 1.61 -0.81
CA GLU A 71 19.31 1.91 -0.15
C GLU A 71 19.63 0.92 0.97
N GLN A 72 18.63 0.53 1.76
CA GLN A 72 18.76 -0.51 2.78
C GLN A 72 19.09 -1.87 2.18
N LEU A 73 18.41 -2.27 1.09
CA LEU A 73 18.70 -3.53 0.40
C LEU A 73 20.12 -3.57 -0.16
N VAL A 74 20.58 -2.48 -0.77
CA VAL A 74 21.96 -2.37 -1.27
C VAL A 74 22.96 -2.45 -0.11
N SER A 75 22.70 -1.76 1.00
CA SER A 75 23.56 -1.82 2.18
C SER A 75 23.61 -3.23 2.79
N PHE A 76 22.47 -3.93 2.86
CA PHE A 76 22.43 -5.31 3.36
C PHE A 76 23.14 -6.27 2.41
N ALA A 77 22.96 -6.14 1.10
CA ALA A 77 23.64 -6.98 0.11
C ALA A 77 25.16 -6.75 0.09
N ALA A 78 25.61 -5.52 0.40
CA ALA A 78 27.02 -5.18 0.53
C ALA A 78 27.64 -5.64 1.86
N ASN A 79 26.85 -6.10 2.83
CA ASN A 79 27.37 -6.62 4.09
C ASN A 79 28.09 -7.97 3.85
N PRO A 80 29.38 -8.11 4.23
CA PRO A 80 30.11 -9.37 4.08
C PRO A 80 29.39 -10.58 4.65
N ALA A 81 28.71 -10.43 5.81
CA ALA A 81 27.93 -11.52 6.41
C ALA A 81 26.80 -12.02 5.50
N MET A 82 26.14 -11.12 4.77
CA MET A 82 25.08 -11.47 3.81
C MET A 82 25.66 -12.16 2.57
N ALA A 83 26.82 -11.70 2.09
CA ALA A 83 27.52 -12.32 0.97
C ALA A 83 27.99 -13.74 1.31
N ASP A 84 28.49 -13.95 2.53
CA ASP A 84 28.94 -15.25 3.00
C ASP A 84 27.75 -16.19 3.27
N ALA A 85 26.70 -15.70 3.94
CA ALA A 85 25.44 -16.43 4.10
C ALA A 85 24.89 -16.92 2.76
N SER A 86 24.81 -16.02 1.76
CA SER A 86 24.31 -16.36 0.42
C SER A 86 25.11 -17.49 -0.25
N LYS A 87 26.45 -17.48 -0.11
CA LYS A 87 27.32 -18.54 -0.64
C LYS A 87 27.11 -19.85 0.12
N GLU A 88 27.02 -19.80 1.45
CA GLU A 88 26.83 -20.99 2.28
C GLU A 88 25.46 -21.64 2.04
N PHE A 89 24.39 -20.86 1.97
CA PHE A 89 23.06 -21.35 1.62
C PHE A 89 23.03 -21.99 0.23
N ALA A 90 23.65 -21.36 -0.78
CA ALA A 90 23.70 -21.93 -2.12
C ALA A 90 24.43 -23.29 -2.15
N ARG A 91 25.55 -23.41 -1.42
CA ARG A 91 26.28 -24.67 -1.27
C ARG A 91 25.45 -25.72 -0.54
N ALA A 92 24.86 -25.35 0.59
CA ALA A 92 24.05 -26.26 1.40
C ALA A 92 22.79 -26.75 0.66
N PHE A 93 22.14 -25.88 -0.11
CA PHE A 93 21.02 -26.25 -0.97
C PHE A 93 21.45 -27.28 -2.03
N ALA A 94 22.59 -27.05 -2.69
CA ALA A 94 23.12 -27.98 -3.69
C ALA A 94 23.49 -29.34 -3.09
N GLN A 95 23.98 -29.36 -1.85
CA GLN A 95 24.35 -30.59 -1.13
C GLN A 95 23.17 -31.51 -0.86
N ILE A 96 21.96 -30.97 -0.62
CA ILE A 96 20.75 -31.79 -0.37
C ILE A 96 20.45 -32.73 -1.54
N ARG A 97 20.74 -32.30 -2.78
CA ARG A 97 20.52 -33.16 -3.96
C ARG A 97 21.49 -34.34 -4.01
N THR A 98 22.68 -34.18 -3.45
CA THR A 98 23.75 -35.20 -3.46
C THR A 98 23.76 -36.05 -2.21
N ASP A 99 23.23 -35.55 -1.09
CA ASP A 99 23.18 -36.26 0.17
C ASP A 99 21.86 -37.02 0.30
N SER A 100 21.91 -38.33 0.12
CA SER A 100 20.71 -39.19 0.17
C SER A 100 20.44 -39.76 1.57
N SER A 101 21.29 -39.44 2.55
CA SER A 101 21.29 -40.08 3.85
C SER A 101 20.59 -39.19 4.89
N GLY A 102 19.56 -39.71 5.56
CA GLY A 102 18.90 -39.00 6.67
C GLY A 102 17.82 -37.99 6.27
N LEU A 103 17.57 -37.77 4.98
CA LEU A 103 16.49 -36.91 4.50
C LEU A 103 15.11 -37.58 4.66
N VAL A 104 14.08 -36.76 4.87
CA VAL A 104 12.70 -37.25 4.86
C VAL A 104 12.39 -37.86 3.48
N PRO A 105 11.68 -39.01 3.42
CA PRO A 105 11.25 -39.57 2.14
C PRO A 105 10.45 -38.56 1.31
N TYR A 106 10.80 -38.41 0.04
CA TYR A 106 10.21 -37.40 -0.86
C TYR A 106 8.67 -37.41 -0.87
N HIS A 107 8.04 -38.57 -0.83
CA HIS A 107 6.58 -38.67 -0.83
C HIS A 107 5.92 -38.05 0.42
N ILE A 108 6.60 -38.05 1.57
CA ILE A 108 6.15 -37.42 2.81
C ILE A 108 6.28 -35.89 2.70
N ALA A 109 7.42 -35.40 2.20
CA ALA A 109 7.63 -33.98 1.94
C ALA A 109 6.58 -33.43 0.97
N LEU A 110 6.33 -34.14 -0.13
CA LEU A 110 5.33 -33.75 -1.12
C LEU A 110 3.90 -33.74 -0.55
N GLY A 111 3.54 -34.73 0.26
CA GLY A 111 2.20 -34.84 0.85
C GLY A 111 1.88 -33.71 1.83
N SER A 112 2.79 -33.42 2.76
CA SER A 112 2.66 -32.32 3.73
C SER A 112 2.64 -30.95 3.04
N MET A 113 3.48 -30.73 2.04
CA MET A 113 3.45 -29.50 1.22
C MET A 113 2.12 -29.31 0.51
N LYS A 114 1.59 -30.35 -0.15
CA LYS A 114 0.29 -30.26 -0.83
C LYS A 114 -0.82 -29.88 0.14
N LYS A 115 -0.82 -30.49 1.33
CA LYS A 115 -1.77 -30.17 2.39
C LYS A 115 -1.67 -28.69 2.80
N PHE A 116 -0.47 -28.18 3.06
CA PHE A 116 -0.25 -26.78 3.41
C PHE A 116 -0.73 -25.83 2.29
N TYR A 117 -0.39 -26.12 1.04
CA TYR A 117 -0.77 -25.27 -0.09
C TYR A 117 -2.30 -25.18 -0.24
N ILE A 118 -2.99 -26.32 -0.15
CA ILE A 118 -4.44 -26.41 -0.34
C ILE A 118 -5.19 -25.79 0.85
N ASN A 119 -4.75 -26.04 2.07
CA ASN A 119 -5.52 -25.70 3.27
C ASN A 119 -5.20 -24.32 3.82
N ASP A 120 -3.95 -23.86 3.69
CA ASP A 120 -3.48 -22.64 4.34
C ASP A 120 -3.13 -21.56 3.32
N PHE A 121 -2.20 -21.86 2.40
CA PHE A 121 -1.64 -20.85 1.49
C PHE A 121 -2.64 -20.33 0.45
N LEU A 122 -3.27 -21.21 -0.32
CA LEU A 122 -4.18 -20.81 -1.40
C LEU A 122 -5.44 -20.07 -0.90
N PRO A 123 -6.09 -20.50 0.20
CA PRO A 123 -7.21 -19.76 0.77
C PRO A 123 -6.81 -18.35 1.23
N GLU A 124 -5.67 -18.20 1.88
CA GLU A 124 -5.19 -16.89 2.35
C GLU A 124 -4.78 -15.98 1.19
N LEU A 125 -4.15 -16.53 0.16
CA LEU A 125 -3.84 -15.82 -1.07
C LEU A 125 -5.12 -15.33 -1.76
N ALA A 126 -6.18 -16.14 -1.79
CA ALA A 126 -7.45 -15.78 -2.41
C ALA A 126 -8.17 -14.62 -1.70
N LYS A 127 -7.95 -14.42 -0.39
CA LYS A 127 -8.52 -13.28 0.36
C LYS A 127 -7.91 -11.95 -0.07
N ASN A 128 -6.61 -11.95 -0.34
CA ASN A 128 -5.82 -10.73 -0.57
C ASN A 128 -5.46 -10.49 -2.05
N SER A 129 -5.86 -11.37 -2.95
CA SER A 129 -5.62 -11.23 -4.40
C SER A 129 -6.87 -10.71 -5.12
N PHE A 130 -6.77 -9.48 -5.66
CA PHE A 130 -7.79 -8.90 -6.54
C PHE A 130 -7.85 -9.59 -7.91
N TYR A 131 -6.80 -10.32 -8.29
CA TYR A 131 -6.68 -11.05 -9.56
C TYR A 131 -6.46 -12.54 -9.29
N ARG A 132 -7.43 -13.37 -9.67
CA ARG A 132 -7.26 -14.83 -9.72
C ARG A 132 -6.40 -15.18 -10.93
N THR A 133 -5.08 -15.14 -10.75
CA THR A 133 -4.14 -15.63 -11.76
C THR A 133 -4.18 -17.17 -11.79
N ASN A 134 -4.21 -17.78 -12.97
CA ASN A 134 -4.13 -19.25 -13.15
C ASN A 134 -2.67 -19.76 -12.95
N THR A 135 -1.96 -19.19 -11.98
CA THR A 135 -0.55 -19.47 -11.71
C THR A 135 -0.45 -20.71 -10.85
N ASN A 136 0.34 -21.69 -11.29
CA ASN A 136 0.72 -22.80 -10.43
C ASN A 136 1.77 -22.31 -9.42
N TYR A 137 1.33 -22.11 -8.18
CA TYR A 137 2.21 -21.70 -7.08
C TYR A 137 3.00 -22.87 -6.48
N PHE A 138 2.67 -24.11 -6.87
CA PHE A 138 3.33 -25.29 -6.33
C PHE A 138 4.73 -25.45 -6.96
N PRO A 139 5.80 -25.51 -6.16
CA PRO A 139 7.16 -25.65 -6.68
C PRO A 139 7.34 -27.00 -7.40
N ALA A 140 8.20 -27.03 -8.42
CA ALA A 140 8.50 -28.24 -9.18
C ALA A 140 9.72 -29.02 -8.67
N ASP A 141 10.61 -28.36 -7.93
CA ASP A 141 11.90 -28.90 -7.51
C ASP A 141 11.81 -29.73 -6.22
N SER A 142 12.45 -30.89 -6.21
CA SER A 142 12.39 -31.85 -5.10
C SER A 142 13.14 -31.38 -3.85
N VAL A 143 14.25 -30.66 -4.00
CA VAL A 143 14.99 -30.07 -2.87
C VAL A 143 14.14 -29.01 -2.19
N THR A 144 13.44 -28.21 -3.00
CA THR A 144 12.47 -27.23 -2.51
C THR A 144 11.36 -27.88 -1.70
N HIS A 145 10.86 -29.05 -2.12
CA HIS A 145 9.85 -29.78 -1.32
C HIS A 145 10.37 -30.22 0.04
N ILE A 146 11.61 -30.72 0.09
CA ILE A 146 12.24 -31.14 1.35
C ILE A 146 12.42 -29.96 2.30
N LEU A 147 12.93 -28.83 1.80
CA LEU A 147 13.11 -27.65 2.64
C LEU A 147 11.80 -27.02 3.08
N GLN A 148 10.81 -26.90 2.18
CA GLN A 148 9.50 -26.37 2.55
C GLN A 148 8.75 -27.31 3.50
N HIS A 149 9.00 -28.63 3.44
CA HIS A 149 8.48 -29.55 4.43
C HIS A 149 8.92 -29.17 5.84
N GLY A 150 10.24 -28.99 6.06
CA GLY A 150 10.79 -28.62 7.36
C GLY A 150 10.46 -27.19 7.80
N TYR A 151 10.59 -26.22 6.89
CA TYR A 151 10.49 -24.80 7.23
C TYR A 151 9.08 -24.21 7.12
N ILE A 152 8.15 -24.87 6.42
CA ILE A 152 6.82 -24.32 6.16
C ILE A 152 5.74 -25.26 6.70
N SER A 153 5.63 -26.48 6.17
CA SER A 153 4.49 -27.36 6.51
C SER A 153 4.57 -27.92 7.93
N GLU A 154 5.74 -28.42 8.35
CA GLU A 154 5.95 -28.99 9.69
C GLU A 154 6.47 -27.98 10.71
N ASN A 155 6.58 -26.72 10.31
CA ASN A 155 7.05 -25.68 11.20
C ASN A 155 6.01 -25.42 12.31
N PRO A 156 6.38 -25.54 13.59
CA PRO A 156 5.46 -25.46 14.72
C PRO A 156 4.87 -24.06 14.93
N ASN A 157 5.48 -23.03 14.34
CA ASN A 157 4.97 -21.67 14.43
C ASN A 157 3.66 -21.51 13.62
N PRO A 158 2.75 -20.63 14.06
CA PRO A 158 1.52 -20.38 13.33
C PRO A 158 1.77 -19.79 11.94
N TYR A 159 0.75 -19.86 11.08
CA TYR A 159 0.77 -19.23 9.77
C TYR A 159 1.06 -17.72 9.92
N GLY A 160 2.04 -17.21 9.17
CA GLY A 160 2.53 -15.82 9.27
C GLY A 160 3.68 -15.59 10.26
N SER A 161 4.11 -16.63 11.00
CA SER A 161 5.27 -16.56 11.91
C SER A 161 6.31 -17.65 11.66
N LYS A 162 6.29 -18.24 10.45
CA LYS A 162 7.17 -19.34 10.06
C LYS A 162 8.66 -18.98 10.11
N GLN A 163 9.00 -17.71 9.90
CA GLN A 163 10.37 -17.19 9.98
C GLN A 163 11.02 -17.32 11.36
N ASN A 164 10.24 -17.58 12.42
CA ASN A 164 10.76 -17.73 13.78
C ASN A 164 11.33 -19.14 14.06
N LEU A 165 11.43 -20.00 13.04
CA LEU A 165 12.06 -21.31 13.17
C LEU A 165 13.54 -21.19 12.84
N ASP A 166 14.41 -21.26 13.84
CA ASP A 166 15.86 -21.12 13.67
C ASP A 166 16.48 -22.28 12.87
N ALA A 167 15.95 -23.49 13.00
CA ALA A 167 16.41 -24.66 12.25
C ALA A 167 15.32 -25.73 12.15
N ALA A 168 15.18 -26.35 10.98
CA ALA A 168 14.40 -27.57 10.85
C ALA A 168 15.17 -28.77 11.41
N MET A 169 14.46 -29.71 12.04
CA MET A 169 15.04 -30.97 12.55
C MET A 169 15.20 -32.01 11.43
N ASP A 170 15.79 -31.60 10.31
CA ASP A 170 15.93 -32.41 9.09
C ASP A 170 17.36 -32.92 8.85
N GLY A 171 18.30 -32.56 9.73
CA GLY A 171 19.71 -32.98 9.65
C GLY A 171 20.48 -32.39 8.47
N THR A 172 19.88 -31.46 7.72
CA THR A 172 20.52 -30.90 6.53
C THR A 172 21.60 -29.87 6.88
N ALA A 173 22.63 -29.78 6.04
CA ALA A 173 23.58 -28.68 6.09
C ALA A 173 22.88 -27.32 5.96
N TYR A 174 21.75 -27.27 5.24
CA TYR A 174 20.94 -26.06 5.10
C TYR A 174 20.39 -25.60 6.45
N SER A 175 19.90 -26.51 7.28
CA SER A 175 19.41 -26.16 8.63
C SER A 175 20.50 -25.72 9.59
N SER A 176 21.72 -26.21 9.42
CA SER A 176 22.88 -25.71 10.18
C SER A 176 23.26 -24.28 9.75
N VAL A 177 23.27 -24.01 8.45
CA VAL A 177 23.51 -22.65 7.92
C VAL A 177 22.39 -21.69 8.36
N HIS A 178 21.13 -22.14 8.33
CA HIS A 178 19.98 -21.36 8.80
C HIS A 178 20.14 -20.95 10.27
N ALA A 179 20.48 -21.88 11.16
CA ALA A 179 20.69 -21.61 12.58
C ALA A 179 21.81 -20.58 12.85
N ASN A 180 22.85 -20.57 11.99
CA ASN A 180 24.02 -19.72 12.17
C ASN A 180 23.78 -18.26 11.76
N PHE A 181 22.95 -18.03 10.74
CA PHE A 181 22.76 -16.69 10.16
C PHE A 181 21.46 -15.99 10.54
N ILE A 182 20.46 -16.72 11.03
CA ILE A 182 19.14 -16.14 11.39
C ILE A 182 19.03 -15.77 12.87
N ARG A 183 20.02 -16.13 13.68
CA ARG A 183 20.16 -15.73 15.08
C ARG A 183 20.76 -14.32 15.21
#